data_AF-A0A3C2B2G8-F1
#
_entry.id   AF-A0A3C2B2G8-F1
#
_cell.length_a   1.000
_cell.length_b   1.000
_cell.length_c   1.000
_cell.angle_alpha   90.00
_cell.angle_beta   90.00
_cell.angle_gamma   90.00
#
_symmetry.space_group_name_H-M   'P 1'
#
loop_
_entity.id
_entity.type
_entity.pdbx_description
1 polymer ?
#
loop_
_entity_poly.entity_id
_entity_poly.type
_entity_poly.pdbx_seq_one_letter_code
_entity_poly.pdbx_strand_id
1 'polypeptide(L)'
;MATAQLVAPLVAIGALALVLLGRLTDAPWAEPAAVGVVAVALLAIVGYAALRRVPDSVVARAADRGMQTKDAFSTSLELADDDVANDDFTRRVHRRAADLASTADAGQAVQYRWYRTPTAVAAVAAPAALVLALMANPQDAAREQRERDRDRIEAVADVLEAEAERLGEQPDAEAAAERLKELAEQLRQADDLDEAEELLQEAAAELRENAGDNLLAQKAASEGLQRSLENTPLPGATADQTVAEQMDALAEQLPEMSETELQEAAERLEALADTQEAGDPATADALREAAEAMRAG
;
A
#
# COMPACT_ATOMS: atom_id res chain seq x y z
N MET A 1 -17.20 -36.53 -29.07
CA MET A 1 -17.98 -36.02 -27.91
C MET A 1 -17.53 -36.58 -26.56
N ALA A 2 -16.88 -37.76 -26.47
CA ALA A 2 -16.37 -38.28 -25.19
C ALA A 2 -15.23 -37.44 -24.56
N THR A 3 -14.39 -36.78 -25.36
CA THR A 3 -13.25 -35.99 -24.88
C THR A 3 -13.68 -34.68 -24.20
N ALA A 4 -14.71 -33.99 -24.71
CA ALA A 4 -15.20 -32.74 -24.14
C ALA A 4 -15.83 -32.93 -22.74
N GLN A 5 -16.53 -34.06 -22.52
CA GLN A 5 -17.09 -34.42 -21.21
C GLN A 5 -16.03 -34.78 -20.17
N LEU A 6 -14.83 -35.20 -20.59
CA LEU A 6 -13.71 -35.51 -19.70
C LEU A 6 -12.86 -34.27 -19.36
N VAL A 7 -12.75 -33.32 -20.29
CA VAL A 7 -11.95 -32.10 -20.08
C VAL A 7 -12.69 -31.08 -19.21
N ALA A 8 -14.01 -30.97 -19.33
CA ALA A 8 -14.82 -30.04 -18.55
C ALA A 8 -14.64 -30.15 -17.00
N PRO A 9 -14.67 -31.35 -16.37
CA PRO A 9 -14.45 -31.46 -14.94
C PRO A 9 -13.00 -31.15 -14.53
N LEU A 10 -12.00 -31.47 -15.35
CA LEU A 10 -10.60 -31.12 -15.08
C LEU A 10 -10.37 -29.61 -15.07
N VAL A 11 -10.97 -28.89 -16.02
CA VAL A 11 -10.92 -27.42 -16.07
C VAL A 11 -11.63 -26.83 -14.85
N ALA A 12 -12.80 -27.35 -14.48
CA ALA A 12 -13.55 -26.86 -13.33
C ALA A 12 -12.81 -27.09 -12.00
N ILE A 13 -12.17 -28.25 -11.83
CA ILE A 13 -11.34 -28.56 -10.66
C ILE A 13 -10.08 -27.67 -10.63
N GLY A 14 -9.44 -27.45 -11.78
CA GLY A 14 -8.29 -26.54 -11.87
C GLY A 14 -8.63 -25.10 -11.53
N ALA A 15 -9.77 -24.59 -12.02
CA ALA A 15 -10.27 -23.26 -11.67
C ALA A 15 -10.59 -23.15 -10.17
N LEU A 16 -11.26 -24.16 -9.60
CA LEU A 16 -11.56 -24.19 -8.16
C LEU A 16 -10.28 -24.22 -7.31
N ALA A 17 -9.27 -25.00 -7.72
CA ALA A 17 -7.98 -25.07 -7.04
C ALA A 17 -7.21 -23.74 -7.08
N LEU A 18 -7.24 -23.03 -8.21
CA LEU A 18 -6.62 -21.71 -8.33
C LEU A 18 -7.33 -20.65 -7.47
N VAL A 19 -8.66 -20.65 -7.43
CA VAL A 19 -9.43 -19.75 -6.56
C VAL A 19 -9.15 -20.04 -5.08
N LEU A 20 -9.09 -21.32 -4.70
CA LEU A 20 -8.73 -21.72 -3.34
C LEU A 20 -7.29 -21.32 -2.99
N LEU A 21 -6.34 -21.48 -3.92
CA LEU A 21 -4.95 -21.10 -3.73
C LEU A 21 -4.81 -19.57 -3.57
N GLY A 22 -5.52 -18.78 -4.37
CA GLY A 22 -5.56 -17.31 -4.24
C GLY A 22 -6.23 -16.82 -2.95
N ARG A 23 -7.12 -17.63 -2.35
CA ARG A 23 -7.68 -17.32 -1.03
C ARG A 23 -6.78 -17.71 0.14
N LEU A 24 -5.89 -18.67 -0.07
CA LEU A 24 -4.96 -19.19 0.94
C LEU A 24 -3.58 -18.53 0.88
N THR A 25 -3.25 -17.84 -0.21
CA THR A 25 -1.94 -17.21 -0.44
C THR A 25 -2.09 -15.77 -0.91
N ASP A 26 -1.22 -14.87 -0.46
CA ASP A 26 -1.24 -13.44 -0.75
C ASP A 26 -0.75 -13.12 -2.19
N ALA A 27 -1.15 -13.96 -3.16
CA ALA A 27 -0.65 -13.94 -4.52
C ALA A 27 -1.51 -13.00 -5.40
N PRO A 28 -1.00 -11.81 -5.80
CA PRO A 28 -1.78 -10.79 -6.52
C PRO A 28 -2.19 -11.20 -7.94
N TRP A 29 -1.58 -12.26 -8.50
CA TRP A 29 -1.88 -12.76 -9.83
C TRP A 29 -2.99 -13.83 -9.86
N ALA A 30 -3.46 -14.30 -8.70
CA ALA A 30 -4.38 -15.43 -8.64
C ALA A 30 -5.76 -15.13 -9.26
N GLU A 31 -6.29 -13.93 -9.06
CA GLU A 31 -7.56 -13.49 -9.63
C GLU A 31 -7.54 -13.35 -11.17
N PRO A 32 -6.61 -12.59 -11.78
CA PRO A 32 -6.51 -12.52 -13.24
C PRO A 32 -6.13 -13.88 -13.86
N ALA A 33 -5.35 -14.71 -13.16
CA ALA A 33 -5.02 -16.06 -13.62
C ALA A 33 -6.25 -16.98 -13.66
N ALA A 34 -7.16 -16.89 -12.69
CA ALA A 34 -8.39 -17.67 -12.69
C ALA A 34 -9.28 -17.32 -13.91
N VAL A 35 -9.43 -16.03 -14.22
CA VAL A 35 -10.15 -15.56 -15.41
C VAL A 35 -9.45 -16.01 -16.69
N GLY A 36 -8.11 -15.89 -16.74
CA GLY A 36 -7.30 -16.33 -17.87
C GLY A 36 -7.44 -17.82 -18.18
N VAL A 37 -7.44 -18.67 -17.15
CA VAL A 37 -7.60 -20.13 -17.31
C VAL A 37 -8.98 -20.49 -17.88
N VAL A 38 -10.04 -19.83 -17.41
CA VAL A 38 -11.40 -20.04 -17.95
C VAL A 38 -11.49 -19.60 -19.41
N ALA A 39 -10.93 -18.43 -19.74
CA ALA A 39 -10.91 -17.91 -21.11
C ALA A 39 -10.13 -18.83 -22.07
N VAL A 40 -8.94 -19.29 -21.67
CA VAL A 40 -8.11 -20.21 -22.46
C VAL A 40 -8.80 -21.55 -22.65
N ALA A 41 -9.47 -22.08 -21.62
CA ALA A 41 -10.22 -23.33 -21.73
C ALA A 41 -11.40 -23.21 -22.70
N LEU A 42 -12.16 -22.11 -22.65
CA LEU A 42 -13.24 -21.85 -23.60
C LEU A 42 -12.71 -21.74 -25.04
N LEU A 43 -11.64 -20.98 -25.24
CA LEU A 43 -11.00 -20.87 -26.56
C LEU A 43 -10.46 -22.20 -27.07
N ALA A 44 -9.88 -23.03 -26.20
CA ALA A 44 -9.39 -24.36 -26.57
C ALA A 44 -10.54 -25.31 -26.93
N ILE A 45 -11.69 -25.24 -26.23
CA ILE A 45 -12.87 -26.06 -26.55
C ILE A 45 -13.48 -25.62 -27.89
N VAL A 46 -13.68 -24.32 -28.09
CA VAL A 46 -14.21 -23.78 -29.35
C VAL A 46 -13.26 -24.06 -30.50
N GLY A 47 -11.96 -23.86 -30.30
CA GLY A 47 -10.92 -24.19 -31.28
C GLY A 47 -10.91 -25.68 -31.62
N TYR A 48 -10.89 -26.55 -30.60
CA TYR A 48 -10.94 -28.00 -30.82
C TYR A 48 -12.21 -28.45 -31.56
N ALA A 49 -13.36 -27.85 -31.25
CA ALA A 49 -14.62 -28.10 -31.96
C ALA A 49 -14.57 -27.61 -33.41
N ALA A 50 -13.99 -26.43 -33.66
CA ALA A 50 -13.86 -25.87 -35.01
C ALA A 50 -12.88 -26.65 -35.90
N LEU A 51 -11.80 -27.20 -35.32
CA LEU A 51 -10.80 -27.98 -36.05
C LEU A 51 -11.25 -29.42 -36.37
N ARG A 52 -12.21 -29.96 -35.63
CA ARG A 52 -12.75 -31.31 -35.88
C ARG A 52 -13.99 -31.24 -36.75
N ARG A 53 -13.79 -31.23 -38.07
CA ARG A 53 -14.86 -31.53 -39.03
C ARG A 53 -15.36 -32.95 -38.76
N VAL A 54 -16.64 -33.08 -38.41
CA VAL A 54 -17.30 -34.38 -38.31
C VAL A 54 -17.56 -34.86 -39.74
N PRO A 55 -17.17 -36.09 -40.10
CA PRO A 55 -17.45 -36.62 -41.43
C PRO A 55 -18.96 -36.65 -41.70
N ASP A 56 -19.37 -36.19 -42.89
CA ASP A 56 -20.79 -36.06 -43.25
C ASP A 56 -21.53 -37.40 -43.19
N SER A 57 -20.84 -38.52 -43.42
CA SER A 57 -21.38 -39.88 -43.27
C SER A 57 -21.76 -40.24 -41.83
N VAL A 58 -21.06 -39.70 -40.84
CA VAL A 58 -21.39 -39.87 -39.42
C VAL A 58 -22.59 -39.00 -39.05
N VAL A 59 -22.68 -37.80 -39.61
CA VAL A 59 -23.80 -36.87 -39.41
C VAL A 59 -25.07 -37.46 -40.02
N ALA A 60 -25.00 -37.97 -41.25
CA ALA A 60 -26.13 -38.59 -41.94
C ALA A 60 -26.66 -39.82 -41.18
N ARG A 61 -25.77 -40.73 -40.73
CA ARG A 61 -26.18 -41.88 -39.91
C ARG A 61 -26.73 -41.49 -38.54
N ALA A 62 -26.24 -40.41 -37.94
CA ALA A 62 -26.76 -39.91 -36.67
C ALA A 62 -28.17 -39.33 -36.86
N ALA A 63 -28.36 -38.52 -37.90
CA ALA A 63 -29.64 -37.97 -38.32
C ALA A 63 -30.67 -39.08 -38.59
N ASP A 64 -30.26 -40.16 -39.29
CA ASP A 64 -31.14 -41.29 -39.58
C ASP A 64 -31.59 -42.05 -38.32
N ARG A 65 -30.73 -42.17 -37.32
CA ARG A 65 -31.08 -42.79 -36.03
C ARG A 65 -31.94 -41.89 -35.16
N GLY A 66 -31.65 -40.58 -35.14
CA GLY A 66 -32.39 -39.60 -34.36
C GLY A 66 -33.82 -39.44 -34.85
N MET A 67 -33.99 -39.32 -36.17
CA MET A 67 -35.27 -39.09 -36.84
C MET A 67 -35.97 -40.36 -37.31
N GLN A 68 -35.36 -41.53 -37.08
CA GLN A 68 -35.88 -42.84 -37.52
C GLN A 68 -36.20 -42.89 -39.02
N THR A 69 -35.43 -42.18 -39.85
CA THR A 69 -35.67 -42.04 -41.29
C THR A 69 -35.21 -43.23 -42.12
N LYS A 70 -34.76 -44.32 -41.46
CA LYS A 70 -34.38 -45.60 -42.06
C LYS A 70 -33.32 -45.42 -43.16
N ASP A 71 -32.21 -44.80 -42.80
CA ASP A 71 -31.03 -44.61 -43.66
C ASP A 71 -31.26 -43.72 -44.89
N ALA A 72 -32.32 -42.91 -44.90
CA ALA A 72 -32.64 -42.01 -46.02
C ALA A 72 -31.54 -40.97 -46.25
N PHE A 73 -30.95 -40.42 -45.18
CA PHE A 73 -29.89 -39.41 -45.30
C PHE A 73 -28.55 -40.05 -45.67
N SER A 74 -28.17 -41.17 -45.04
CA SER A 74 -26.92 -41.86 -45.36
C SER A 74 -26.92 -42.42 -46.77
N THR A 75 -28.05 -42.96 -47.23
CA THR A 75 -28.20 -43.44 -48.61
C THR A 75 -28.15 -42.28 -49.61
N SER A 76 -28.76 -41.13 -49.28
CA SER A 76 -28.69 -39.95 -50.15
C SER A 76 -27.27 -39.38 -50.25
N LEU A 77 -26.45 -39.51 -49.20
CA LEU A 77 -25.06 -39.05 -49.21
C LEU A 77 -24.15 -40.01 -49.98
N GLU A 78 -24.33 -41.31 -49.81
CA GLU A 78 -23.57 -42.34 -50.54
C GLU A 78 -23.82 -42.25 -52.06
N LEU A 79 -25.07 -42.02 -52.47
CA LEU A 79 -25.43 -41.76 -53.86
C LEU A 79 -25.00 -40.39 -54.40
N ALA A 80 -24.59 -39.45 -53.53
CA ALA A 80 -24.06 -38.15 -53.94
C ALA A 80 -22.56 -38.20 -54.26
N ASP A 81 -21.81 -39.12 -53.62
CA ASP A 81 -20.38 -39.34 -53.86
C ASP A 81 -20.13 -40.17 -55.12
N ASP A 82 -21.10 -40.99 -55.54
CA ASP A 82 -21.03 -41.73 -56.80
C ASP A 82 -21.40 -40.81 -57.98
N ASP A 83 -20.45 -40.57 -58.90
CA ASP A 83 -20.59 -39.82 -60.16
C ASP A 83 -21.61 -40.43 -61.16
N VAL A 84 -22.44 -41.38 -60.72
CA VAL A 84 -23.57 -41.95 -61.48
C VAL A 84 -24.73 -40.94 -61.45
N ALA A 85 -24.48 -39.82 -62.10
CA ALA A 85 -25.37 -38.69 -62.18
C ALA A 85 -26.70 -39.05 -62.88
N ASN A 86 -27.80 -38.74 -62.18
CA ASN A 86 -29.12 -38.40 -62.74
C ASN A 86 -30.07 -39.52 -63.20
N ASP A 87 -30.01 -40.74 -62.66
CA ASP A 87 -31.18 -41.63 -62.78
C ASP A 87 -32.38 -41.08 -61.96
N ASP A 88 -33.60 -41.37 -62.43
CA ASP A 88 -34.85 -40.96 -61.78
C ASP A 88 -34.97 -41.54 -60.36
N PHE A 89 -34.33 -42.68 -60.11
CA PHE A 89 -34.19 -43.26 -58.78
C PHE A 89 -33.39 -42.35 -57.83
N THR A 90 -32.17 -41.94 -58.20
CA THR A 90 -31.31 -41.06 -57.38
C THR A 90 -31.98 -39.73 -57.07
N ARG A 91 -32.66 -39.12 -58.05
CA ARG A 91 -33.42 -37.87 -57.85
C ARG A 91 -34.56 -38.03 -56.85
N ARG A 92 -35.26 -39.18 -56.85
CA ARG A 92 -36.31 -39.48 -55.87
C ARG A 92 -35.76 -39.68 -54.47
N VAL A 93 -34.59 -40.32 -54.34
CA VAL A 93 -33.91 -40.50 -53.04
C VAL A 93 -33.48 -39.14 -52.47
N HIS A 94 -32.86 -38.26 -53.27
CA HIS A 94 -32.50 -36.91 -52.80
C HIS A 94 -33.71 -36.05 -52.45
N ARG A 95 -34.77 -36.09 -53.27
CA ARG A 95 -35.99 -35.32 -52.98
C ARG A 95 -36.66 -35.79 -51.69
N ARG A 96 -36.72 -37.11 -51.47
CA ARG A 96 -37.20 -37.70 -50.21
C ARG A 96 -36.36 -37.26 -49.01
N ALA A 97 -35.04 -37.28 -49.12
CA ALA A 97 -34.15 -36.81 -48.06
C ALA A 97 -34.35 -35.30 -47.80
N ALA A 98 -34.46 -34.48 -48.85
CA ALA A 98 -34.72 -33.04 -48.72
C ALA A 98 -36.07 -32.73 -48.08
N ASP A 99 -37.14 -33.46 -48.43
CA ASP A 99 -38.46 -33.29 -47.83
C ASP A 99 -38.44 -33.67 -46.33
N LEU A 100 -37.77 -34.76 -45.98
CA LEU A 100 -37.55 -35.16 -44.59
C LEU A 100 -36.71 -34.13 -43.82
N ALA A 101 -35.67 -33.56 -44.44
CA ALA A 101 -34.89 -32.48 -43.83
C ALA A 101 -35.69 -31.19 -43.64
N SER A 102 -36.58 -30.86 -44.58
CA SER A 102 -37.37 -29.61 -44.53
C SER A 102 -38.41 -29.59 -43.42
N THR A 103 -38.81 -30.78 -42.94
CA THR A 103 -39.79 -30.98 -41.87
C THR A 103 -39.15 -31.40 -40.54
N ALA A 104 -37.83 -31.62 -40.55
CA ALA A 104 -37.07 -32.02 -39.38
C ALA A 104 -36.66 -30.83 -38.53
N ASP A 105 -36.74 -31.01 -37.21
CA ASP A 105 -36.16 -30.08 -36.24
C ASP A 105 -34.74 -30.54 -35.88
N ALA A 106 -33.78 -29.61 -35.81
CA ALA A 106 -32.37 -29.90 -35.53
C ALA A 106 -32.19 -30.64 -34.19
N GLY A 107 -33.10 -30.42 -33.22
CA GLY A 107 -33.09 -31.13 -31.93
C GLY A 107 -33.47 -32.61 -32.01
N GLN A 108 -34.17 -33.04 -33.06
CA GLN A 108 -34.62 -34.44 -33.25
C GLN A 108 -33.58 -35.28 -34.01
N ALA A 109 -32.71 -34.64 -34.79
CA ALA A 109 -31.64 -35.30 -35.54
C ALA A 109 -30.52 -35.88 -34.65
N VAL A 110 -30.31 -35.31 -33.46
CA VAL A 110 -29.23 -35.73 -32.56
C VAL A 110 -29.79 -36.01 -31.17
N GLN A 111 -30.02 -37.28 -30.86
CA GLN A 111 -30.33 -37.70 -29.49
C GLN A 111 -29.06 -37.57 -28.62
N TYR A 112 -28.89 -36.41 -28.01
CA TYR A 112 -27.74 -36.14 -27.15
C TYR A 112 -27.88 -36.92 -25.84
N ARG A 113 -27.11 -38.01 -25.68
CA ARG A 113 -27.10 -38.80 -24.46
C ARG A 113 -26.22 -38.12 -23.41
N TRP A 114 -26.86 -37.36 -22.52
CA TRP A 114 -26.20 -36.76 -21.35
C TRP A 114 -25.65 -37.84 -20.41
N TYR A 115 -24.32 -37.91 -20.27
CA TYR A 115 -23.69 -38.72 -19.22
C TYR A 115 -23.72 -37.95 -17.90
N ARG A 116 -24.54 -38.39 -16.95
CA ARG A 116 -24.89 -37.62 -15.73
C ARG A 116 -23.73 -37.37 -14.77
N THR A 117 -22.74 -38.25 -14.72
CA THR A 117 -21.69 -38.22 -13.70
C THR A 117 -20.62 -37.14 -13.91
N PRO A 118 -19.95 -37.00 -15.08
CA PRO A 118 -18.97 -35.93 -15.28
C PRO A 118 -19.60 -34.54 -15.41
N THR A 119 -20.84 -34.44 -15.90
CA THR A 119 -21.55 -33.16 -16.01
C THR A 119 -22.03 -32.63 -14.65
N ALA A 120 -22.33 -33.51 -13.69
CA ALA A 120 -22.72 -33.10 -12.35
C ALA A 120 -21.58 -32.42 -11.58
N VAL A 121 -20.34 -32.92 -11.73
CA VAL A 121 -19.16 -32.30 -11.10
C VAL A 121 -18.93 -30.88 -11.65
N ALA A 122 -19.00 -30.70 -12.97
CA ALA A 122 -18.89 -29.38 -13.58
C ALA A 122 -20.06 -28.45 -13.18
N ALA A 123 -21.28 -28.99 -13.09
CA ALA A 123 -22.47 -28.24 -12.68
C ALA A 123 -22.44 -27.77 -11.22
N VAL A 124 -21.64 -28.39 -10.35
CA VAL A 124 -21.46 -27.97 -8.95
C VAL A 124 -20.20 -27.11 -8.80
N ALA A 125 -19.09 -27.52 -9.41
CA ALA A 125 -17.81 -26.82 -9.28
C ALA A 125 -17.82 -25.42 -9.91
N ALA A 126 -18.49 -25.24 -11.06
CA ALA A 126 -18.57 -23.93 -11.73
C ALA A 126 -19.33 -22.87 -10.89
N PRO A 127 -20.55 -23.12 -10.38
CA PRO A 127 -21.22 -22.16 -9.51
C PRO A 127 -20.51 -22.02 -8.15
N ALA A 128 -19.87 -23.07 -7.61
CA ALA A 128 -19.07 -22.94 -6.40
C ALA A 128 -17.86 -22.00 -6.59
N ALA A 129 -17.14 -22.13 -7.71
CA ALA A 129 -16.05 -21.22 -8.07
C ALA A 129 -16.56 -19.80 -8.32
N LEU A 130 -17.72 -19.64 -8.97
CA LEU A 130 -18.35 -18.33 -9.19
C LEU A 130 -18.76 -17.66 -7.88
N VAL A 131 -19.39 -18.41 -6.96
CA VAL A 131 -19.77 -17.92 -5.63
C VAL A 131 -18.53 -17.54 -4.83
N LEU A 132 -17.47 -18.34 -4.87
CA LEU A 132 -16.21 -18.03 -4.18
C LEU A 132 -15.49 -16.82 -4.79
N ALA A 133 -15.57 -16.63 -6.12
CA ALA A 133 -14.99 -15.47 -6.79
C ALA A 133 -15.78 -14.17 -6.54
N LEU A 134 -17.10 -14.27 -6.33
CA LEU A 134 -17.95 -13.12 -5.99
C LEU A 134 -17.97 -12.82 -4.48
N MET A 135 -17.48 -13.74 -3.64
CA MET A 135 -17.42 -13.55 -2.21
C MET A 135 -16.14 -12.78 -1.87
N ALA A 136 -16.29 -11.67 -1.13
CA ALA A 136 -15.17 -10.84 -0.70
C ALA A 136 -14.03 -11.71 -0.13
N ASN A 137 -12.82 -11.49 -0.65
CA ASN A 137 -11.61 -12.13 -0.16
C ASN A 137 -11.20 -11.40 1.13
N PRO A 138 -11.11 -12.08 2.29
CA PRO A 138 -10.69 -11.44 3.53
C PRO A 138 -9.29 -10.82 3.44
N GLN A 139 -8.46 -11.28 2.49
CA GLN A 139 -7.14 -10.70 2.25
C GLN A 139 -7.20 -9.31 1.59
N ASP A 140 -8.24 -8.99 0.83
CA ASP A 140 -8.36 -7.66 0.22
C ASP A 140 -8.60 -6.59 1.28
N ALA A 141 -9.39 -6.90 2.32
CA ALA A 141 -9.57 -6.01 3.47
C ALA A 141 -8.25 -5.78 4.23
N ALA A 142 -7.43 -6.83 4.38
CA ALA A 142 -6.12 -6.71 5.02
C ALA A 142 -5.10 -5.94 4.16
N ARG A 143 -5.25 -5.94 2.82
CA ARG A 143 -4.43 -5.12 1.91
C ARG A 143 -4.85 -3.65 1.97
N GLU A 144 -6.15 -3.38 1.87
CA GLU A 144 -6.67 -2.01 1.98
C GLU A 144 -6.31 -1.38 3.32
N GLN A 145 -6.31 -2.18 4.40
CA GLN A 145 -5.87 -1.69 5.71
C GLN A 145 -4.37 -1.38 5.74
N ARG A 146 -3.51 -2.25 5.21
CA ARG A 146 -2.06 -1.99 5.09
C ARG A 146 -1.75 -0.76 4.24
N GLU A 147 -2.47 -0.55 3.13
CA GLU A 147 -2.32 0.66 2.31
C GLU A 147 -2.69 1.92 3.09
N ARG A 148 -3.82 1.92 3.82
CA ARG A 148 -4.22 3.05 4.67
C ARG A 148 -3.24 3.32 5.80
N ASP A 149 -2.68 2.28 6.40
CA ASP A 149 -1.72 2.40 7.48
C ASP A 149 -0.41 3.01 6.94
N ARG A 150 0.06 2.56 5.77
CA ARG A 150 1.22 3.13 5.08
C ARG A 150 1.01 4.59 4.70
N ASP A 151 -0.16 4.94 4.16
CA ASP A 151 -0.50 6.33 3.80
C ASP A 151 -0.47 7.26 5.02
N ARG A 152 -0.87 6.77 6.21
CA ARG A 152 -0.81 7.54 7.45
C ARG A 152 0.61 7.72 7.95
N ILE A 153 1.43 6.67 7.88
CA ILE A 153 2.84 6.72 8.26
C ILE A 153 3.59 7.70 7.37
N GLU A 154 3.37 7.63 6.05
CA GLU A 154 3.96 8.56 5.07
C GLU A 154 3.57 10.02 5.38
N ALA A 155 2.30 10.28 5.67
CA ALA A 155 1.85 11.62 6.02
C ALA A 155 2.52 12.18 7.28
N VAL A 156 2.86 11.33 8.26
CA VAL A 156 3.62 11.75 9.45
C VAL A 156 5.09 11.98 9.09
N ALA A 157 5.70 11.09 8.30
CA ALA A 157 7.08 11.25 7.84
C ALA A 157 7.28 12.55 7.05
N ASP A 158 6.35 12.89 6.15
CA ASP A 158 6.38 14.15 5.39
C ASP A 158 6.31 15.39 6.29
N VAL A 159 5.53 15.34 7.37
CA VAL A 159 5.47 16.44 8.35
C VAL A 159 6.80 16.60 9.08
N LEU A 160 7.44 15.50 9.47
CA LEU A 160 8.75 15.53 10.13
C LEU A 160 9.84 16.04 9.19
N GLU A 161 9.83 15.63 7.92
CA GLU A 161 10.78 16.09 6.91
C GLU A 161 10.61 17.60 6.63
N ALA A 162 9.38 18.08 6.49
CA ALA A 162 9.10 19.50 6.31
C ALA A 162 9.57 20.34 7.51
N GLU A 163 9.39 19.83 8.74
CA GLU A 163 9.89 20.52 9.94
C GLU A 163 11.42 20.49 10.02
N ALA A 164 12.04 19.37 9.62
CA ALA A 164 13.48 19.28 9.50
C ALA A 164 14.05 20.29 8.50
N GLU A 165 13.40 20.49 7.36
CA GLU A 165 13.80 21.52 6.39
C GLU A 165 13.74 22.92 6.99
N ARG A 166 12.66 23.25 7.73
CA ARG A 166 12.55 24.55 8.43
C ARG A 166 13.63 24.74 9.49
N LEU A 167 13.97 23.70 10.24
CA LEU A 167 15.02 23.74 11.25
C LEU A 167 16.41 23.85 10.61
N GLY A 168 16.63 23.20 9.46
CA GLY A 168 17.89 23.27 8.71
C GLY A 168 18.22 24.67 8.17
N GLU A 169 17.24 25.57 8.05
CA GLU A 169 17.48 26.99 7.73
C GLU A 169 18.12 27.76 8.90
N GLN A 170 18.10 27.21 10.12
CA GLN A 170 18.66 27.81 11.32
C GLN A 170 20.02 27.17 11.65
N PRO A 171 21.11 27.95 11.75
CA PRO A 171 22.45 27.39 11.99
C PRO A 171 22.58 26.66 13.34
N ASP A 172 21.76 27.00 14.32
CA ASP A 172 21.82 26.42 15.66
C ASP A 172 20.99 25.12 15.80
N ALA A 173 20.25 24.74 14.76
CA ALA A 173 19.30 23.61 14.79
C ALA A 173 19.63 22.47 13.81
N GLU A 174 20.81 22.48 13.19
CA GLU A 174 21.23 21.50 12.18
C GLU A 174 21.17 20.04 12.69
N ALA A 175 21.60 19.81 13.94
CA ALA A 175 21.54 18.48 14.56
C ALA A 175 20.09 17.99 14.79
N ALA A 176 19.17 18.91 15.15
CA ALA A 176 17.77 18.58 15.33
C ALA A 176 17.08 18.28 14.00
N ALA A 177 17.41 19.05 12.96
CA ALA A 177 16.94 18.81 11.60
C ALA A 177 17.37 17.43 11.09
N GLU A 178 18.63 17.05 11.27
CA GLU A 178 19.12 15.75 10.82
C GLU A 178 18.42 14.59 11.56
N ARG A 179 18.18 14.74 12.86
CA ARG A 179 17.48 13.72 13.65
C ARG A 179 16.02 13.54 13.21
N LEU A 180 15.33 14.63 12.86
CA LEU A 180 13.97 14.55 12.33
C LEU A 180 13.92 13.88 10.95
N LYS A 181 14.89 14.14 10.06
CA LYS A 181 15.01 13.42 8.78
C LYS A 181 15.23 11.93 8.99
N GLU A 182 16.10 11.57 9.92
CA GLU A 182 16.35 10.17 10.24
C GLU A 182 15.08 9.47 10.76
N LEU A 183 14.31 10.13 11.62
CA LEU A 183 13.05 9.61 12.11
C LEU A 183 12.01 9.47 10.98
N ALA A 184 11.91 10.44 10.07
CA ALA A 184 11.04 10.35 8.90
C ALA A 184 11.39 9.13 8.03
N GLU A 185 12.68 8.87 7.81
CA GLU A 185 13.14 7.72 7.05
C GLU A 185 12.86 6.39 7.76
N GLN A 186 13.02 6.33 9.08
CA GLN A 186 12.66 5.16 9.88
C GLN A 186 11.16 4.88 9.83
N LEU A 187 10.31 5.91 9.89
CA LEU A 187 8.87 5.76 9.73
C LEU A 187 8.52 5.20 8.35
N ARG A 188 9.14 5.68 7.26
CA ARG A 188 8.91 5.13 5.90
C ARG A 188 9.28 3.65 5.76
N GLN A 189 10.13 3.14 6.64
CA GLN A 189 10.55 1.73 6.68
C GLN A 189 9.67 0.86 7.58
N ALA A 190 8.82 1.45 8.43
CA ALA A 190 7.94 0.71 9.32
C ALA A 190 6.86 -0.07 8.52
N ASP A 191 6.61 -1.32 8.93
CA ASP A 191 5.67 -2.21 8.25
C ASP A 191 4.22 -1.99 8.70
N ASP A 192 4.02 -1.48 9.92
CA ASP A 192 2.70 -1.21 10.51
C ASP A 192 2.69 0.02 11.46
N LEU A 193 1.48 0.37 11.91
CA LEU A 193 1.26 1.52 12.79
C LEU A 193 1.82 1.34 14.20
N ASP A 194 1.89 0.10 14.71
CA ASP A 194 2.37 -0.16 16.07
C ASP A 194 3.90 0.08 16.12
N GLU A 195 4.63 -0.39 15.10
CA GLU A 195 6.07 -0.11 14.94
C GLU A 195 6.34 1.39 14.74
N ALA A 196 5.53 2.07 13.92
CA ALA A 196 5.65 3.52 13.73
C ALA A 196 5.39 4.31 15.04
N GLU A 197 4.42 3.87 15.85
CA GLU A 197 4.14 4.49 17.15
C GLU A 197 5.29 4.27 18.13
N GLU A 198 5.89 3.09 18.16
CA GLU A 198 7.04 2.78 19.01
C GLU A 198 8.24 3.68 18.68
N LEU A 199 8.57 3.84 17.39
CA LEU A 199 9.62 4.76 16.92
C LEU A 199 9.38 6.21 17.35
N LEU A 200 8.13 6.70 17.22
CA LEU A 200 7.76 8.04 17.67
C LEU A 200 7.87 8.20 19.19
N GLN A 201 7.46 7.19 19.95
CA GLN A 201 7.54 7.22 21.41
C GLN A 201 8.99 7.20 21.90
N GLU A 202 9.86 6.38 21.28
CA GLU A 202 11.29 6.33 21.58
C GLU A 202 11.96 7.66 21.27
N ALA A 203 11.73 8.23 20.09
CA ALA A 203 12.26 9.54 19.72
C ALA A 203 11.75 10.64 20.68
N ALA A 204 10.48 10.60 21.08
CA ALA A 204 9.93 11.54 22.04
C ALA A 204 10.50 11.38 23.45
N ALA A 205 10.88 10.16 23.85
CA ALA A 205 11.55 9.88 25.12
C ALA A 205 13.00 10.41 25.09
N GLU A 206 13.73 10.14 24.01
CA GLU A 206 15.10 10.63 23.79
C GLU A 206 15.13 12.17 23.78
N LEU A 207 14.17 12.81 23.10
CA LEU A 207 14.05 14.27 23.13
C LEU A 207 13.79 14.78 24.55
N ARG A 208 12.94 14.10 25.32
CA ARG A 208 12.64 14.49 26.71
C ARG A 208 13.84 14.33 27.62
N GLU A 209 14.65 13.30 27.43
CA GLU A 209 15.87 13.09 28.21
C GLU A 209 16.95 14.12 27.87
N ASN A 210 17.19 14.36 26.58
CA ASN A 210 18.22 15.29 26.12
C ASN A 210 17.83 16.76 26.32
N ALA A 211 16.56 17.11 26.11
CA ALA A 211 16.09 18.49 26.21
C ALA A 211 15.54 18.81 27.61
N GLY A 212 14.97 17.84 28.34
CA GLY A 212 14.22 18.09 29.57
C GLY A 212 15.07 18.60 30.73
N ASP A 213 16.19 17.96 31.03
CA ASP A 213 17.03 18.36 32.17
C ASP A 213 17.75 19.68 31.89
N ASN A 214 18.29 19.86 30.69
CA ASN A 214 18.97 21.10 30.31
C ASN A 214 18.00 22.28 30.11
N LEU A 215 16.86 22.12 29.43
CA LEU A 215 15.94 23.26 29.21
C LEU A 215 15.26 23.70 30.50
N LEU A 216 14.91 22.77 31.41
CA LEU A 216 14.35 23.15 32.70
C LEU A 216 15.39 23.85 33.58
N ALA A 217 16.63 23.35 33.60
CA ALA A 217 17.72 24.00 34.32
C ALA A 217 18.03 25.40 33.74
N GLN A 218 18.08 25.54 32.42
CA GLN A 218 18.36 26.80 31.71
C GLN A 218 17.22 27.82 31.88
N LYS A 219 15.96 27.35 31.86
CA LYS A 219 14.81 28.19 32.20
C LYS A 219 14.84 28.65 33.67
N ALA A 220 15.16 27.76 34.60
CA ALA A 220 15.28 28.13 36.01
C ALA A 220 16.45 29.10 36.26
N ALA A 221 17.56 28.91 35.53
CA ALA A 221 18.72 29.78 35.58
C ALA A 221 18.38 31.19 35.07
N SER A 222 17.73 31.29 33.91
CA SER A 222 17.29 32.59 33.35
C SER A 222 16.23 33.30 34.20
N GLU A 223 15.23 32.59 34.75
CA GLU A 223 14.28 33.17 35.70
C GLU A 223 14.97 33.62 37.01
N GLY A 224 15.97 32.86 37.47
CA GLY A 224 16.81 33.21 38.62
C GLY A 224 17.67 34.44 38.37
N LEU A 225 18.28 34.55 37.19
CA LEU A 225 19.04 35.70 36.74
C LEU A 225 18.17 36.96 36.72
N GLN A 226 17.00 36.87 36.08
CA GLN A 226 16.05 37.98 36.02
C GLN A 226 15.64 38.42 37.44
N ARG A 227 15.25 37.48 38.31
CA ARG A 227 14.85 37.80 39.68
C ARG A 227 16.01 38.38 40.52
N SER A 228 17.23 37.95 40.26
CA SER A 228 18.44 38.50 40.90
C SER A 228 18.66 39.96 40.49
N LEU A 229 18.46 40.28 39.22
CA LEU A 229 18.59 41.64 38.66
C LEU A 229 17.42 42.56 39.06
N GLU A 230 16.21 42.02 39.21
CA GLU A 230 15.06 42.78 39.76
C GLU A 230 15.30 43.16 41.24
N ASN A 231 15.85 42.23 42.03
CA ASN A 231 16.12 42.48 43.46
C ASN A 231 17.35 43.37 43.69
N THR A 232 18.36 43.26 42.83
CA THR A 232 19.60 44.03 42.93
C THR A 232 20.08 44.33 41.51
N PRO A 233 19.63 45.48 40.95
CA PRO A 233 19.99 45.93 39.61
C PRO A 233 21.49 46.15 39.46
N LEU A 234 21.96 46.11 38.21
CA LEU A 234 23.33 46.51 37.91
C LEU A 234 23.55 48.01 38.16
N PRO A 235 24.80 48.44 38.42
CA PRO A 235 25.15 49.84 38.48
C PRO A 235 24.64 50.59 37.24
N GLY A 236 23.93 51.69 37.47
CA GLY A 236 23.33 52.49 36.40
C GLY A 236 21.98 52.03 35.87
N ALA A 237 21.51 50.86 36.30
CA ALA A 237 20.23 50.30 35.91
C ALA A 237 19.15 50.44 37.01
N THR A 238 17.89 50.28 36.63
CA THR A 238 16.74 50.21 37.53
C THR A 238 16.07 48.84 37.49
N ALA A 239 15.36 48.49 38.57
CA ALA A 239 14.69 47.19 38.70
C ALA A 239 13.57 46.95 37.68
N ASP A 240 13.06 48.00 37.03
CA ASP A 240 11.99 47.93 36.04
C ASP A 240 12.50 47.57 34.63
N GLN A 241 13.82 47.57 34.44
CA GLN A 241 14.48 47.30 33.16
C GLN A 241 14.73 45.80 32.95
N THR A 242 14.61 45.37 31.70
CA THR A 242 14.95 44.02 31.26
C THR A 242 16.45 43.75 31.41
N VAL A 243 16.84 42.46 31.50
CA VAL A 243 18.26 42.07 31.63
C VAL A 243 19.15 42.74 30.58
N ALA A 244 18.70 42.78 29.31
CA ALA A 244 19.45 43.43 28.24
C ALA A 244 19.62 44.95 28.48
N GLU A 245 18.54 45.65 28.85
CA GLU A 245 18.59 47.09 29.15
C GLU A 245 19.50 47.41 30.34
N GLN A 246 19.57 46.52 31.34
CA GLN A 246 20.49 46.70 32.48
C GLN A 246 21.96 46.52 32.07
N MET A 247 22.24 45.59 31.16
CA MET A 247 23.60 45.38 30.61
C MET A 247 24.03 46.56 29.74
N ASP A 248 23.12 47.11 28.93
CA ASP A 248 23.37 48.32 28.14
C ASP A 248 23.63 49.54 29.03
N ALA A 249 22.84 49.73 30.08
CA ALA A 249 23.04 50.82 31.04
C ALA A 249 24.39 50.73 31.77
N LEU A 250 24.82 49.51 32.12
CA LEU A 250 26.15 49.26 32.69
C LEU A 250 27.26 49.60 31.68
N ALA A 251 27.08 49.23 30.40
CA ALA A 251 28.02 49.57 29.33
C ALA A 251 28.13 51.08 29.08
N GLU A 252 27.02 51.82 29.21
CA GLU A 252 27.01 53.28 29.09
C GLU A 252 27.70 53.99 30.27
N GLN A 253 27.61 53.44 31.48
CA GLN A 253 28.25 54.02 32.68
C GLN A 253 29.73 53.66 32.85
N LEU A 254 30.18 52.56 32.26
CA LEU A 254 31.56 52.07 32.32
C LEU A 254 32.65 53.16 32.22
N PRO A 255 32.59 54.16 31.32
CA PRO A 255 33.62 55.20 31.19
C PRO A 255 33.66 56.23 32.34
N GLU A 256 32.57 56.36 33.09
CA GLU A 256 32.42 57.34 34.18
C GLU A 256 32.62 56.72 35.57
N MET A 257 32.72 55.39 35.64
CA MET A 257 32.90 54.64 36.88
C MET A 257 34.33 54.76 37.43
N SER A 258 34.42 54.91 38.75
CA SER A 258 35.68 54.80 39.48
C SER A 258 36.19 53.37 39.54
N GLU A 259 37.49 53.17 39.80
CA GLU A 259 38.08 51.83 39.98
C GLU A 259 37.31 50.98 41.01
N THR A 260 36.85 51.60 42.10
CA THR A 260 36.04 50.91 43.12
C THR A 260 34.69 50.45 42.56
N GLU A 261 34.01 51.29 41.77
CA GLU A 261 32.71 50.96 41.18
C GLU A 261 32.84 49.89 40.09
N LEU A 262 33.93 49.91 39.32
CA LEU A 262 34.26 48.85 38.36
C LEU A 262 34.49 47.51 39.07
N GLN A 263 35.18 47.53 40.21
CA GLN A 263 35.43 46.34 41.02
C GLN A 263 34.10 45.75 41.54
N GLU A 264 33.22 46.59 42.08
CA GLU A 264 31.90 46.18 42.58
C GLU A 264 31.00 45.62 41.46
N ALA A 265 31.01 46.25 40.27
CA ALA A 265 30.27 45.75 39.11
C ALA A 265 30.79 44.40 38.63
N ALA A 266 32.12 44.23 38.57
CA ALA A 266 32.74 42.96 38.20
C ALA A 266 32.42 41.85 39.21
N GLU A 267 32.52 42.13 40.52
CA GLU A 267 32.10 41.18 41.57
C GLU A 267 30.62 40.80 41.46
N ARG A 268 29.76 41.76 41.08
CA ARG A 268 28.34 41.49 40.86
C ARG A 268 28.12 40.56 39.66
N LEU A 269 28.79 40.79 38.53
CA LEU A 269 28.70 39.92 37.35
C LEU A 269 29.24 38.52 37.61
N GLU A 270 30.34 38.39 38.36
CA GLU A 270 30.89 37.10 38.77
C GLU A 270 29.92 36.35 39.70
N ALA A 271 29.30 37.04 40.66
CA ALA A 271 28.28 36.42 41.51
C ALA A 271 27.04 35.97 40.69
N LEU A 272 26.67 36.69 39.62
CA LEU A 272 25.62 36.25 38.71
C LEU A 272 26.06 35.03 37.90
N ALA A 273 27.30 35.01 37.41
CA ALA A 273 27.87 33.87 36.69
C ALA A 273 27.84 32.59 37.52
N ASP A 274 28.22 32.66 38.80
CA ASP A 274 28.20 31.51 39.73
C ASP A 274 26.79 30.92 39.88
N THR A 275 25.74 31.76 39.83
CA THR A 275 24.35 31.27 39.86
C THR A 275 23.92 30.60 38.57
N GLN A 276 24.57 30.92 37.45
CA GLN A 276 24.26 30.37 36.14
C GLN A 276 25.06 29.10 35.83
N GLU A 277 26.19 28.85 36.50
CA GLU A 277 27.13 27.76 36.16
C GLU A 277 26.47 26.37 36.02
N ALA A 278 25.49 26.06 36.87
CA ALA A 278 24.82 24.76 36.85
C ALA A 278 23.70 24.63 35.81
N GLY A 279 23.12 25.74 35.35
CA GLY A 279 21.93 25.73 34.48
C GLY A 279 22.13 26.35 33.10
N ASP A 280 23.06 27.30 32.97
CA ASP A 280 23.48 27.91 31.72
C ASP A 280 24.98 28.26 31.76
N PRO A 281 25.87 27.27 31.52
CA PRO A 281 27.32 27.47 31.58
C PRO A 281 27.83 28.52 30.59
N ALA A 282 27.21 28.62 29.41
CA ALA A 282 27.60 29.58 28.39
C ALA A 282 27.37 31.02 28.85
N THR A 283 26.21 31.29 29.46
CA THR A 283 25.92 32.60 30.06
C THR A 283 26.82 32.87 31.26
N ALA A 284 27.14 31.86 32.08
CA ALA A 284 28.09 32.00 33.18
C ALA A 284 29.50 32.40 32.69
N ASP A 285 29.99 31.77 31.63
CA ASP A 285 31.28 32.08 31.02
C ASP A 285 31.31 33.51 30.48
N ALA A 286 30.27 33.94 29.76
CA ALA A 286 30.16 35.30 29.22
C ALA A 286 30.13 36.37 30.33
N LEU A 287 29.42 36.11 31.43
CA LEU A 287 29.38 37.02 32.59
C LEU A 287 30.73 37.10 33.32
N ARG A 288 31.45 35.97 33.45
CA ARG A 288 32.82 35.93 34.00
C ARG A 288 33.80 36.69 33.12
N GLU A 289 33.74 36.49 31.80
CA GLU A 289 34.59 37.21 30.84
C GLU A 289 34.34 38.73 30.91
N ALA A 290 33.08 39.15 31.00
CA ALA A 290 32.73 40.56 31.20
C ALA A 290 33.28 41.12 32.52
N ALA A 291 33.18 40.38 33.62
CA ALA A 291 33.74 40.77 34.91
C ALA A 291 35.27 40.90 34.87
N GLU A 292 35.97 39.97 34.22
CA GLU A 292 37.42 40.02 34.04
C GLU A 292 37.85 41.21 33.18
N ALA A 293 37.13 41.48 32.09
CA ALA A 293 37.39 42.63 31.23
C ALA A 293 37.27 43.95 32.00
N MET A 294 36.25 44.11 32.86
CA MET A 294 36.09 45.31 33.70
C MET A 294 37.22 45.50 34.70
N ARG A 295 37.81 44.42 35.21
CA ARG A 295 38.97 44.48 36.12
C ARG A 295 40.27 44.79 35.39
N ALA A 296 40.37 44.41 34.12
CA ALA A 296 41.55 44.64 33.30
C ALA A 296 41.66 46.08 32.78
N GLY A 297 40.53 46.80 32.68
CA GLY A 297 40.47 48.20 32.23
C GLY A 297 40.37 48.33 30.71
#